data_AF-A0A7S2KFL2-F1
#
_entry.id   AF-A0A7S2KFL2-F1
#
_cell.length_a   1.000
_cell.length_b   1.000
_cell.length_c   1.000
_cell.angle_alpha   90.00
_cell.angle_beta   90.00
_cell.angle_gamma   90.00
#
_symmetry.space_group_name_H-M   'P 1'
#
loop_
_entity.id
_entity.type
_entity.pdbx_description
1 polymer ?
#
loop_
_entity_poly.entity_id
_entity_poly.type
_entity_poly.pdbx_seq_one_letter_code
_entity_poly.pdbx_strand_id
1 'polypeptide(L)'
;YLGPLAEVSSEGPVEAFAVDVSNSAVVAALETAGRRWRTGRDFAMATRATDADTSVAGLAIALASWSGQALYHPTTGRRTEAVEGGVKRQEVVEGGARPAKVYPRTDPVAIGLVVSPDGQRALLHRRKDTSGPLAKMYTCVSGFVDQCESVEDAFRREALEETGVRVGAVRLAASQ
;
A
#
# COMPACT_ATOMS: atom_id res chain seq x y z
N TYR A 1 -3.10 -11.83 -2.99
CA TYR A 1 -3.05 -12.14 -1.55
C TYR A 1 -4.00 -13.28 -1.24
N LEU A 2 -3.61 -14.24 -0.39
CA LEU A 2 -4.43 -15.42 -0.04
C LEU A 2 -4.96 -15.43 1.40
N GLY A 3 -4.97 -14.28 2.10
CA GLY A 3 -5.29 -14.25 3.54
C GLY A 3 -4.07 -14.58 4.39
N PRO A 4 -4.10 -14.30 5.70
CA PRO A 4 -3.11 -14.86 6.62
C PRO A 4 -3.31 -16.38 6.59
N LEU A 5 -2.29 -17.08 6.09
CA LEU A 5 -2.27 -18.54 6.06
C LEU A 5 -2.00 -19.05 7.49
N ALA A 6 -2.87 -19.96 7.89
CA ALA A 6 -2.91 -20.71 9.14
C ALA A 6 -3.47 -19.95 10.36
N GLU A 7 -4.56 -20.50 10.91
CA GLU A 7 -4.79 -20.45 12.36
C GLU A 7 -3.57 -21.09 13.02
N VAL A 8 -2.59 -20.29 13.37
CA VAL A 8 -1.52 -20.71 14.27
C VAL A 8 -2.10 -20.55 15.67
N SER A 9 -2.59 -21.65 16.25
CA SER A 9 -2.90 -21.67 17.67
C SER A 9 -1.57 -21.57 18.43
N SER A 10 -1.20 -20.39 18.90
CA SER A 10 -0.20 -20.31 19.94
C SER A 10 -0.47 -19.13 20.86
N GLU A 11 -0.55 -19.42 22.16
CA GLU A 11 -0.28 -18.43 23.18
C GLU A 11 1.17 -17.94 22.99
N GLY A 12 1.34 -16.85 22.24
CA GLY A 12 2.64 -16.30 21.87
C GLY A 12 2.53 -15.29 20.71
N PRO A 13 3.59 -14.51 20.42
CA PRO A 13 3.57 -13.58 19.29
C PRO A 13 3.36 -14.34 17.98
N VAL A 14 2.44 -13.85 17.15
CA VAL A 14 2.18 -14.41 15.82
C VAL A 14 3.32 -14.00 14.88
N GLU A 15 4.11 -14.97 14.45
CA GLU A 15 5.13 -14.77 13.42
C GLU A 15 4.50 -14.90 12.04
N ALA A 16 4.54 -13.81 11.25
CA ALA A 16 3.98 -13.76 9.91
C ALA A 16 5.08 -13.62 8.86
N PHE A 17 5.00 -14.41 7.79
CA PHE A 17 5.92 -14.36 6.65
C PHE A 17 5.16 -14.03 5.36
N ALA A 18 5.77 -13.20 4.52
CA ALA A 18 5.28 -12.89 3.18
C ALA A 18 6.07 -13.69 2.15
N VAL A 19 5.36 -14.37 1.25
CA VAL A 19 5.98 -15.15 0.17
C VAL A 19 5.37 -14.73 -1.15
N ASP A 20 6.21 -14.30 -2.09
CA ASP A 20 5.82 -14.13 -3.48
C ASP A 20 5.87 -15.50 -4.18
N VAL A 21 4.71 -15.95 -4.66
CA VAL A 21 4.54 -17.24 -5.34
C VAL A 21 4.07 -17.06 -6.79
N SER A 22 4.02 -15.83 -7.32
CA SER A 22 3.41 -15.50 -8.61
C SER A 22 3.92 -16.31 -9.80
N ASN A 23 5.16 -16.81 -9.74
CA ASN A 23 5.79 -17.60 -10.80
C ASN A 23 6.11 -19.04 -10.36
N SER A 24 5.27 -19.64 -9.50
CA SER A 24 5.52 -20.97 -8.94
C SER A 24 4.35 -21.93 -9.13
N ALA A 25 4.66 -23.24 -9.14
CA ALA A 25 3.65 -24.31 -9.15
C ALA A 25 2.73 -24.28 -7.92
N VAL A 26 3.11 -23.54 -6.87
CA VAL A 26 2.32 -23.35 -5.66
C VAL A 26 0.98 -22.69 -5.96
N VAL A 27 0.89 -21.82 -6.97
CA VAL A 27 -0.37 -21.16 -7.36
C VAL A 27 -1.42 -22.19 -7.73
N ALA A 28 -1.09 -23.10 -8.66
CA ALA A 28 -2.00 -24.15 -9.10
C ALA A 28 -2.37 -25.11 -7.97
N ALA A 29 -1.43 -25.43 -7.08
CA ALA A 29 -1.68 -26.27 -5.92
C ALA A 29 -2.67 -25.62 -4.94
N LEU A 30 -2.54 -24.32 -4.66
CA LEU A 30 -3.43 -23.57 -3.78
C LEU A 30 -4.83 -23.44 -4.38
N GLU A 31 -4.94 -23.22 -5.69
CA GLU A 31 -6.23 -23.18 -6.39
C GLU A 31 -6.92 -24.55 -6.41
N THR A 32 -6.16 -25.63 -6.64
CA THR A 32 -6.67 -27.03 -6.54
C THR A 32 -7.16 -27.34 -5.13
N ALA A 33 -6.50 -26.79 -4.11
CA ALA A 33 -6.93 -26.86 -2.71
C ALA A 33 -8.11 -25.92 -2.37
N GLY A 34 -8.73 -25.28 -3.37
CA GLY A 34 -9.91 -24.43 -3.21
C GLY A 34 -9.63 -23.03 -2.66
N ARG A 35 -8.37 -22.59 -2.61
CA ARG A 35 -8.01 -21.22 -2.19
C ARG A 35 -8.27 -20.23 -3.31
N ARG A 36 -8.62 -18.99 -2.94
CA ARG A 36 -8.95 -17.91 -3.90
C ARG A 36 -8.12 -16.68 -3.66
N TRP A 37 -7.49 -16.20 -4.73
CA TRP A 37 -6.74 -14.95 -4.74
C TRP A 37 -7.67 -13.76 -4.54
N ARG A 38 -7.24 -12.83 -3.67
CA ARG A 38 -7.89 -11.54 -3.45
C ARG A 38 -6.89 -10.41 -3.65
N THR A 39 -7.40 -9.26 -4.07
CA THR A 39 -6.62 -8.02 -4.03
C THR A 39 -6.45 -7.58 -2.56
N GLY A 40 -5.44 -6.76 -2.27
CA GLY A 40 -5.28 -6.18 -0.93
C GLY A 40 -6.52 -5.36 -0.52
N ARG A 41 -7.15 -4.67 -1.47
CA ARG A 41 -8.40 -3.94 -1.27
C ARG A 41 -9.55 -4.86 -0.89
N ASP A 42 -9.78 -5.94 -1.64
CA ASP A 42 -10.87 -6.87 -1.33
C ASP A 42 -10.68 -7.58 0.01
N PHE A 43 -9.43 -7.76 0.43
CA PHE A 43 -9.10 -8.26 1.75
C PHE A 43 -9.43 -7.23 2.84
N ALA A 44 -9.00 -5.98 2.67
CA ALA A 44 -9.30 -4.91 3.62
C ALA A 44 -10.81 -4.62 3.77
N MET A 45 -11.58 -4.79 2.68
CA MET A 45 -13.04 -4.62 2.70
C MET A 45 -13.79 -5.86 3.22
N ALA A 46 -13.11 -6.95 3.54
CA ALA A 46 -13.75 -8.16 4.04
C ALA A 46 -14.14 -7.98 5.52
N THR A 47 -15.40 -8.31 5.85
CA THR A 47 -15.98 -8.11 7.20
C THR A 47 -15.30 -8.85 8.35
N ARG A 48 -14.32 -9.71 8.06
CA ARG A 48 -13.60 -10.52 9.07
C ARG A 48 -12.15 -10.08 9.30
N ALA A 49 -11.63 -9.12 8.53
CA ALA A 49 -10.26 -8.65 8.71
C ALA A 49 -10.22 -7.58 9.80
N THR A 50 -9.32 -7.72 10.77
CA THR A 50 -9.04 -6.70 11.77
C THR A 50 -8.04 -5.65 11.24
N ASP A 51 -7.89 -4.54 11.95
CA ASP A 51 -6.86 -3.53 11.63
C ASP A 51 -5.43 -4.13 11.68
N ALA A 52 -5.21 -5.08 12.59
CA ALA A 52 -3.95 -5.81 12.67
C ALA A 52 -3.73 -6.70 11.42
N ASP A 53 -4.76 -7.43 11.01
CA ASP A 53 -4.70 -8.28 9.80
C ASP A 53 -4.42 -7.46 8.55
N THR A 54 -5.09 -6.30 8.42
CA THR A 54 -4.92 -5.41 7.26
C THR A 54 -3.54 -4.76 7.26
N SER A 55 -3.00 -4.40 8.43
CA SER A 55 -1.64 -3.86 8.57
C SER A 55 -0.58 -4.89 8.17
N VAL A 56 -0.68 -6.14 8.65
CA VAL A 56 0.24 -7.23 8.29
C VAL A 56 0.15 -7.54 6.79
N ALA A 57 -1.06 -7.65 6.25
CA ALA A 57 -1.28 -7.90 4.82
C ALA A 57 -0.73 -6.76 3.96
N GLY A 58 -0.95 -5.50 4.37
CA GLY A 58 -0.45 -4.31 3.70
C GLY A 58 1.07 -4.28 3.64
N LEU A 59 1.73 -4.55 4.76
CA LEU A 59 3.20 -4.65 4.83
C LEU A 59 3.73 -5.78 3.94
N ALA A 60 3.10 -6.96 3.98
CA ALA A 60 3.48 -8.11 3.17
C ALA A 60 3.42 -7.79 1.66
N ILE A 61 2.32 -7.17 1.22
CA ILE A 61 2.14 -6.77 -0.19
C ILE A 61 3.16 -5.70 -0.58
N ALA A 62 3.37 -4.68 0.26
CA ALA A 62 4.30 -3.60 -0.01
C ALA A 62 5.74 -4.11 -0.16
N LEU A 63 6.21 -4.93 0.78
CA LEU A 63 7.56 -5.49 0.75
C LEU A 63 7.77 -6.45 -0.43
N ALA A 64 6.81 -7.36 -0.70
CA ALA A 64 6.92 -8.30 -1.81
C ALA A 64 6.96 -7.57 -3.16
N SER A 65 6.05 -6.61 -3.37
CA SER A 65 5.99 -5.80 -4.59
C SER A 65 7.27 -4.99 -4.79
N TRP A 66 7.73 -4.29 -3.75
CA TRP A 66 8.95 -3.50 -3.82
C TRP A 66 10.19 -4.36 -4.07
N SER A 67 10.34 -5.48 -3.36
CA SER A 67 11.52 -6.33 -3.46
C SER A 67 11.68 -6.94 -4.86
N GLY A 68 10.56 -7.29 -5.52
CA GLY A 68 10.55 -7.77 -6.90
C GLY A 68 10.95 -6.70 -7.94
N GLN A 69 10.79 -5.41 -7.62
CA GLN A 69 11.15 -4.30 -8.49
C GLN A 69 12.56 -3.75 -8.22
N ALA A 70 13.05 -3.85 -6.99
CA ALA A 70 14.33 -3.28 -6.54
C ALA A 70 15.55 -4.20 -6.77
N LEU A 71 15.56 -4.97 -7.86
CA LEU A 71 16.62 -5.97 -8.17
C LEU A 71 18.00 -5.37 -8.45
N TYR A 72 18.05 -4.08 -8.78
CA TYR A 72 19.27 -3.33 -9.08
C TYR A 72 19.28 -2.01 -8.32
N HIS A 73 20.47 -1.55 -7.93
CA HIS A 73 20.62 -0.29 -7.20
C HIS A 73 20.44 0.89 -8.16
N PRO A 74 19.58 1.88 -7.83
CA PRO A 74 19.15 2.91 -8.78
C PRO A 74 20.28 3.84 -9.25
N THR A 75 21.34 4.02 -8.45
CA THR A 75 22.45 4.90 -8.80
C THR A 75 23.58 4.19 -9.55
N THR A 76 23.78 2.90 -9.30
CA THR A 76 25.00 2.18 -9.72
C THR A 76 24.70 1.07 -10.74
N GLY A 77 23.45 0.65 -10.86
CA GLY A 77 23.03 -0.46 -11.70
C GLY A 77 23.47 -1.84 -11.19
N ARG A 78 24.16 -1.94 -10.04
CA ARG A 78 24.60 -3.23 -9.50
C ARG A 78 23.41 -4.04 -9.00
N ARG A 79 23.50 -5.37 -9.15
CA ARG A 79 22.51 -6.30 -8.62
C ARG A 79 22.45 -6.17 -7.10
N THR A 80 21.23 -6.26 -6.56
CA THR A 80 20.99 -6.28 -5.12
C THR A 80 20.44 -7.62 -4.68
N GLU A 81 20.61 -7.95 -3.41
CA GLU A 81 20.00 -9.09 -2.75
C GLU A 81 19.20 -8.64 -1.52
N ALA A 82 18.19 -9.43 -1.14
CA ALA A 82 17.41 -9.16 0.06
C ALA A 82 18.24 -9.44 1.32
N VAL A 83 18.18 -8.54 2.30
CA VAL A 83 18.89 -8.67 3.58
C VAL A 83 17.95 -8.33 4.74
N GLU A 84 18.33 -8.71 5.96
CA GLU A 84 17.59 -8.39 7.20
C GLU A 84 16.10 -8.80 7.12
N GLY A 85 15.83 -10.02 6.66
CA GLY A 85 14.47 -10.54 6.54
C GLY A 85 13.67 -9.97 5.36
N GLY A 86 14.31 -9.26 4.43
CA GLY A 86 13.68 -8.74 3.22
C GLY A 86 13.10 -7.33 3.35
N VAL A 87 13.27 -6.69 4.51
CA VAL A 87 12.84 -5.28 4.74
C VAL A 87 13.72 -4.27 4.02
N LYS A 88 14.87 -4.72 3.47
CA LYS A 88 15.71 -3.95 2.57
C LYS A 88 16.53 -4.84 1.65
N ARG A 89 17.20 -4.21 0.70
CA ARG A 89 18.09 -4.86 -0.26
C ARG A 89 19.46 -4.22 -0.19
N GLN A 90 20.49 -4.97 -0.54
CA GLN A 90 21.87 -4.53 -0.47
C GLN A 90 22.59 -4.92 -1.75
N GLU A 91 23.43 -4.03 -2.26
CA GLU A 91 24.26 -4.34 -3.43
C GLU A 91 25.15 -5.55 -3.18
N VAL A 92 25.34 -6.35 -4.23
CA VAL A 92 26.39 -7.37 -4.28
C VAL A 92 27.65 -6.71 -4.84
N VAL A 93 28.73 -6.67 -4.06
CA VAL A 93 29.99 -6.03 -4.41
C VAL A 93 31.18 -6.97 -4.16
N GLU A 94 32.17 -6.90 -5.04
CA GLU A 94 33.44 -7.62 -4.91
C GLU A 94 34.55 -6.66 -4.44
N GLY A 95 35.65 -7.21 -3.90
CA GLY A 95 36.88 -6.44 -3.67
C GLY A 95 36.88 -5.46 -2.49
N GLY A 96 36.01 -5.67 -1.48
CA GLY A 96 36.03 -4.89 -0.23
C GLY A 96 35.37 -3.52 -0.30
N ALA A 97 34.72 -3.17 -1.41
CA ALA A 97 33.85 -2.00 -1.48
C ALA A 97 32.70 -2.12 -0.46
N ARG A 98 32.28 -1.01 0.14
CA ARG A 98 31.12 -1.00 1.04
C ARG A 98 29.84 -1.13 0.20
N PRO A 99 28.99 -2.14 0.44
CA PRO A 99 27.77 -2.31 -0.36
C PRO A 99 26.71 -1.27 0.05
N ALA A 100 26.06 -0.64 -0.93
CA ALA A 100 24.97 0.31 -0.67
C ALA A 100 23.66 -0.43 -0.37
N LYS A 101 22.82 0.18 0.49
CA LYS A 101 21.49 -0.35 0.85
C LYS A 101 20.40 0.40 0.10
N VAL A 102 19.37 -0.33 -0.33
CA VAL A 102 18.15 0.19 -0.94
C VAL A 102 16.99 -0.11 0.00
N TYR A 103 16.17 0.90 0.26
CA TYR A 103 15.03 0.82 1.17
C TYR A 103 13.70 0.87 0.39
N PRO A 104 12.63 0.26 0.92
CA PRO A 104 11.28 0.42 0.40
C PRO A 104 10.88 1.89 0.29
N ARG A 105 10.14 2.22 -0.77
CA ARG A 105 9.52 3.54 -0.93
C ARG A 105 8.18 3.56 -0.22
N THR A 106 7.88 4.66 0.45
CA THR A 106 6.54 4.99 0.95
C THR A 106 6.09 6.26 0.23
N ASP A 107 4.94 6.20 -0.43
CA ASP A 107 4.37 7.32 -1.16
C ASP A 107 3.16 7.88 -0.38
N PRO A 108 3.33 8.98 0.38
CA PRO A 108 2.27 9.54 1.20
C PRO A 108 1.10 10.06 0.36
N VAL A 109 -0.13 9.79 0.83
CA VAL A 109 -1.37 10.21 0.19
C VAL A 109 -2.23 10.97 1.19
N ALA A 110 -2.68 12.16 0.81
CA ALA A 110 -3.71 12.87 1.54
C ALA A 110 -5.09 12.43 1.04
N ILE A 111 -5.98 12.05 1.94
CA ILE A 111 -7.41 11.78 1.65
C ILE A 111 -8.25 12.52 2.67
N GLY A 112 -9.29 13.22 2.22
CA GLY A 112 -10.06 14.08 3.12
C GLY A 112 -11.46 14.42 2.65
N LEU A 113 -12.34 14.63 3.62
CA LEU A 113 -13.72 15.07 3.40
C LEU A 113 -13.78 16.60 3.37
N VAL A 114 -14.17 17.18 2.23
CA VAL A 114 -14.44 18.63 2.15
C VAL A 114 -15.90 18.86 2.52
N VAL A 115 -16.13 19.69 3.54
CA VAL A 115 -17.46 20.06 4.02
C VAL A 115 -17.82 21.46 3.51
N SER A 116 -19.08 21.67 3.14
CA SER A 116 -19.57 22.98 2.72
C SER A 116 -19.50 24.01 3.87
N PRO A 117 -19.47 25.32 3.57
CA PRO A 117 -19.39 26.36 4.59
C PRO A 117 -20.52 26.33 5.63
N ASP A 118 -21.71 25.86 5.23
CA ASP A 118 -22.89 25.69 6.09
C ASP A 118 -22.87 24.38 6.93
N GLY A 119 -21.87 23.52 6.72
CA GLY A 119 -21.75 22.23 7.39
C GLY A 119 -22.76 21.16 6.94
N GLN A 120 -23.60 21.43 5.94
CA GLN A 120 -24.72 20.55 5.57
C GLN A 120 -24.44 19.60 4.41
N ARG A 121 -23.34 19.78 3.69
CA ARG A 121 -22.99 19.00 2.50
C ARG A 121 -21.52 18.63 2.52
N ALA A 122 -21.20 17.55 1.83
CA ALA A 122 -19.82 17.15 1.59
C ALA A 122 -19.57 16.96 0.09
N LEU A 123 -18.35 17.30 -0.34
CA LEU A 123 -17.89 17.04 -1.69
C LEU A 123 -17.42 15.59 -1.79
N LEU A 124 -17.98 14.86 -2.74
CA LEU A 124 -17.49 13.55 -3.13
C LEU A 124 -17.31 13.55 -4.65
N HIS A 125 -16.29 12.84 -5.10
CA HIS A 125 -16.03 12.64 -6.53
C HIS A 125 -16.03 11.14 -6.85
N ARG A 126 -16.09 10.82 -8.14
CA ARG A 126 -16.07 9.45 -8.63
C ARG A 126 -15.07 9.35 -9.78
N ARG A 127 -14.22 8.33 -9.73
CA ARG A 127 -13.28 8.03 -10.81
C ARG A 127 -14.02 7.54 -12.06
N LYS A 128 -13.46 7.80 -13.24
CA LYS A 128 -14.05 7.42 -14.53
C LYS A 128 -14.09 5.90 -14.75
N ASP A 129 -13.30 5.12 -14.01
CA ASP A 129 -13.36 3.66 -14.10
C ASP A 129 -14.68 3.12 -13.50
N THR A 130 -15.52 2.62 -14.40
CA THR A 130 -16.85 2.08 -14.11
C THR A 130 -16.88 0.54 -14.14
N SER A 131 -15.73 -0.14 -14.07
CA SER A 131 -15.67 -1.60 -14.06
C SER A 131 -15.49 -2.15 -12.64
N GLY A 132 -16.09 -3.32 -12.37
CA GLY A 132 -15.99 -3.99 -11.06
C GLY A 132 -16.96 -3.49 -9.98
N PRO A 133 -16.83 -4.01 -8.74
CA PRO A 133 -17.83 -3.85 -7.67
C PRO A 133 -18.00 -2.41 -7.17
N LEU A 134 -17.09 -1.49 -7.53
CA LEU A 134 -17.06 -0.10 -7.06
C LEU A 134 -17.39 0.92 -8.13
N ALA A 135 -17.86 0.49 -9.31
CA ALA A 135 -18.17 1.32 -10.48
C ALA A 135 -19.09 2.53 -10.22
N LYS A 136 -19.83 2.52 -9.11
CA LYS A 136 -20.80 3.56 -8.74
C LYS A 136 -20.49 4.23 -7.40
N MET A 137 -19.31 3.99 -6.83
CA MET A 137 -18.94 4.54 -5.54
C MET A 137 -18.43 5.97 -5.67
N TYR A 138 -18.96 6.87 -4.85
CA TYR A 138 -18.41 8.18 -4.63
C TYR A 138 -17.43 8.11 -3.45
N THR A 139 -16.33 8.85 -3.53
CA THR A 139 -15.29 8.87 -2.51
C THR A 139 -14.87 10.30 -2.20
N CYS A 140 -14.18 10.48 -1.08
CA CYS A 140 -13.43 11.69 -0.76
C CYS A 140 -12.34 11.96 -1.80
N VAL A 141 -11.98 13.24 -1.95
CA VAL A 141 -10.80 13.68 -2.71
C VAL A 141 -9.56 13.05 -2.10
N SER A 142 -8.64 12.60 -2.95
CA SER A 142 -7.38 12.01 -2.52
C SER A 142 -6.26 12.25 -3.53
N GLY A 143 -5.05 12.50 -3.08
CA GLY A 143 -3.89 12.61 -3.96
C GLY A 143 -2.55 12.51 -3.24
N PHE A 144 -1.48 12.41 -4.02
CA PHE A 144 -0.13 12.24 -3.47
C PHE A 144 0.36 13.54 -2.85
N VAL A 145 1.10 13.42 -1.75
CA VAL A 145 1.85 14.54 -1.16
C VAL A 145 3.17 14.68 -1.90
N ASP A 146 3.47 15.87 -2.41
CA ASP A 146 4.71 16.14 -3.13
C ASP A 146 5.89 16.37 -2.16
N GLN A 147 7.11 16.40 -2.70
CA GLN A 147 8.31 16.66 -1.94
C GLN A 147 8.24 18.05 -1.29
N CYS A 148 8.57 18.09 -0.01
CA CYS A 148 8.53 19.33 0.80
C CYS A 148 7.13 19.95 0.90
N GLU A 149 6.06 19.19 0.67
CA GLU A 149 4.68 19.61 0.83
C GLU A 149 4.10 19.08 2.15
N SER A 150 3.26 19.87 2.82
CA SER A 150 2.49 19.39 3.97
C SER A 150 1.30 18.54 3.51
N VAL A 151 0.79 17.64 4.35
CA VAL A 151 -0.41 16.84 4.01
C VAL A 151 -1.62 17.76 3.76
N GLU A 152 -1.71 18.85 4.51
CA GLU A 152 -2.75 19.86 4.38
C GLU A 152 -2.66 20.64 3.06
N ASP A 153 -1.45 21.02 2.64
CA ASP A 153 -1.26 21.75 1.38
C ASP A 153 -1.46 20.85 0.17
N ALA A 154 -0.98 19.60 0.25
CA ALA A 154 -1.27 18.57 -0.75
C ALA A 154 -2.77 18.39 -0.92
N PHE A 155 -3.52 18.27 0.18
CA PHE A 155 -4.97 18.14 0.11
C PHE A 155 -5.65 19.36 -0.52
N ARG A 156 -5.19 20.58 -0.23
CA ARG A 156 -5.71 21.81 -0.86
C ARG A 156 -5.44 21.84 -2.36
N ARG A 157 -4.22 21.46 -2.78
CA ARG A 157 -3.82 21.40 -4.18
C ARG A 157 -4.66 20.38 -4.94
N GLU A 158 -4.71 19.14 -4.45
CA GLU A 158 -5.46 18.05 -5.07
C GLU A 158 -6.96 18.36 -5.16
N ALA A 159 -7.56 18.94 -4.11
CA ALA A 159 -8.96 19.37 -4.17
C ALA A 159 -9.21 20.43 -5.25
N LEU A 160 -8.30 21.40 -5.40
CA LEU A 160 -8.41 22.42 -6.43
C LEU A 160 -8.25 21.82 -7.84
N GLU A 161 -7.26 20.94 -8.05
CA GLU A 161 -6.95 20.32 -9.34
C GLU A 161 -8.07 19.39 -9.82
N GLU A 162 -8.57 18.52 -8.93
CA GLU A 162 -9.55 17.50 -9.31
C GLU A 162 -10.99 18.04 -9.38
N THR A 163 -11.32 19.06 -8.58
CA THR A 163 -12.71 19.49 -8.38
C THR A 163 -12.95 20.98 -8.61
N GLY A 164 -11.89 21.79 -8.70
CA GLY A 164 -11.99 23.26 -8.77
C GLY A 164 -12.36 23.92 -7.44
N VAL A 165 -12.54 23.17 -6.36
CA VAL A 165 -12.93 23.70 -5.04
C VAL A 165 -11.71 24.15 -4.24
N ARG A 166 -11.75 25.38 -3.72
CA ARG A 166 -10.74 25.89 -2.79
C ARG A 166 -11.08 25.45 -1.37
N VAL A 167 -10.14 24.78 -0.71
CA VAL A 167 -10.28 24.32 0.67
C VAL A 167 -9.57 25.28 1.62
N GLY A 168 -10.24 25.63 2.73
CA GLY A 168 -9.71 26.51 3.78
C GLY A 168 -8.92 25.76 4.85
N ALA A 169 -9.42 25.79 6.08
CA ALA A 169 -8.81 25.07 7.19
C ALA A 169 -8.86 23.55 6.97
N VAL A 170 -7.74 22.88 7.23
CA VAL A 170 -7.61 21.42 7.15
C VAL A 170 -7.22 20.92 8.54
N ARG A 171 -7.85 19.82 8.97
CA ARG A 171 -7.55 19.15 10.24
C ARG A 171 -7.26 17.68 9.96
N LEU A 172 -6.08 17.22 10.36
CA LEU A 172 -5.74 15.81 10.32
C LEU A 172 -6.64 15.01 11.28
N ALA A 173 -7.21 13.93 10.78
CA ALA A 173 -8.11 13.06 11.55
C ALA A 173 -7.41 11.79 12.03
N ALA A 174 -6.68 11.12 11.14
CA ALA A 174 -5.95 9.89 11.39
C ALA A 174 -4.89 9.66 10.30
N SER A 175 -4.03 8.67 10.52
CA SER A 175 -3.13 8.08 9.51
C SER A 175 -3.34 6.57 9.49
N GLN A 176 -3.21 5.96 8.31
CA GLN A 176 -3.30 4.52 8.09
C GLN A 176 -2.19 4.06 7.15
#